data_AF-A0A336MRB0-F1
#
_entry.id   AF-A0A336MRB0-F1
#
_cell.length_a   1.000
_cell.length_b   1.000
_cell.length_c   1.000
_cell.angle_alpha   90.00
_cell.angle_beta   90.00
_cell.angle_gamma   90.00
#
_symmetry.space_group_name_H-M   'P 1'
#
loop_
_entity.id
_entity.type
_entity.pdbx_description
1 polymer ?
#
loop_
_entity_poly.entity_id
_entity_poly.type
_entity_poly.pdbx_seq_one_letter_code
_entity_poly.pdbx_strand_id
1 'polypeptide(L)'
;MGKNSSLLIIISVLLNIFIVILSLGFCVKSAQLYKEETFVNLMLPKFLDMDASDTLAVFGTVAFLLALFGFLTMCFGDDYCILFQLALIWVFTCVAVIVLTPLINDYVNIKRISHKGAIDLAINDLKNGWYNTVN
;
A
#
# COMPACT_ATOMS: atom_id res chain seq x y z
N MET A 1 -22.02 28.00 -20.18
CA MET A 1 -22.47 27.04 -19.16
C MET A 1 -23.01 25.80 -19.86
N GLY A 2 -22.11 24.89 -20.23
CA GLY A 2 -22.41 23.73 -21.07
C GLY A 2 -22.63 22.48 -20.22
N LYS A 3 -23.48 21.58 -20.71
CA LYS A 3 -23.93 20.29 -20.15
C LYS A 3 -22.83 19.28 -19.71
N ASN A 4 -21.56 19.67 -19.66
CA ASN A 4 -20.41 18.80 -19.36
C ASN A 4 -20.01 18.78 -17.86
N SER A 5 -20.45 19.74 -17.04
CA SER A 5 -20.05 19.81 -15.63
C SER A 5 -20.62 18.67 -14.77
N SER A 6 -21.83 18.17 -15.04
CA SER A 6 -22.43 17.11 -14.22
C SER A 6 -21.69 15.77 -14.35
N LEU A 7 -21.19 15.45 -15.54
CA LEU A 7 -20.47 14.20 -15.79
C LEU A 7 -19.07 14.24 -15.17
N LEU A 8 -18.38 15.38 -15.25
CA LEU A 8 -17.08 15.62 -14.60
C LEU A 8 -17.17 15.48 -13.08
N ILE A 9 -18.22 16.02 -12.47
CA ILE A 9 -18.46 15.89 -11.03
C ILE A 9 -18.69 14.42 -10.65
N ILE A 10 -19.52 13.69 -11.40
CA ILE A 10 -19.78 12.26 -11.12
C ILE A 10 -18.49 11.43 -11.20
N ILE A 11 -17.68 11.63 -12.26
CA ILE A 11 -16.39 10.94 -12.40
C ILE A 11 -15.46 11.28 -11.24
N SER A 12 -15.41 12.56 -10.84
CA SER A 12 -14.59 12.99 -9.70
C SER A 12 -15.05 12.32 -8.41
N VAL A 13 -16.36 12.28 -8.12
CA VAL A 13 -16.90 11.60 -6.92
C VAL A 13 -16.47 10.13 -6.89
N LEU A 14 -16.65 9.40 -8.00
CA LEU A 14 -16.27 7.99 -8.09
C LEU A 14 -14.77 7.77 -7.87
N LEU A 15 -13.92 8.61 -8.46
CA LEU A 15 -12.47 8.55 -8.27
C LEU A 15 -12.08 8.81 -6.81
N ASN A 16 -12.73 9.75 -6.13
CA ASN A 16 -12.41 10.05 -4.73
C ASN A 16 -12.84 8.94 -3.79
N ILE A 17 -14.01 8.32 -4.02
CA ILE A 17 -14.43 7.12 -3.29
C ILE A 17 -13.39 6.01 -3.47
N PHE A 18 -12.91 5.79 -4.70
CA PHE A 18 -11.88 4.80 -4.96
C PHE A 18 -10.57 5.11 -4.23
N ILE A 19 -10.14 6.37 -4.18
CA ILE A 19 -8.95 6.80 -3.44
C ILE A 19 -9.11 6.57 -1.93
N VAL A 20 -10.29 6.81 -1.35
CA VAL A 20 -10.56 6.51 0.06
C VAL A 20 -10.43 5.01 0.33
N ILE A 21 -10.98 4.17 -0.55
CA ILE A 21 -10.86 2.70 -0.42
C ILE A 21 -9.40 2.27 -0.50
N LEU A 22 -8.62 2.81 -1.45
CA LEU A 22 -7.19 2.53 -1.58
C LEU A 22 -6.40 2.99 -0.36
N SER A 23 -6.68 4.19 0.14
CA SER A 23 -6.07 4.75 1.36
C SER A 23 -6.27 3.81 2.55
N LEU A 24 -7.51 3.40 2.80
CA LEU A 24 -7.83 2.44 3.86
C LEU A 24 -7.12 1.10 3.63
N GLY A 25 -7.06 0.63 2.39
CA GLY A 25 -6.34 -0.58 2.00
C GLY A 25 -4.84 -0.51 2.37
N PHE A 26 -4.18 0.62 2.07
CA PHE A 26 -2.78 0.83 2.42
C PHE A 26 -2.57 0.93 3.94
N CYS A 27 -3.43 1.63 4.68
CA CYS A 27 -3.35 1.71 6.13
C CYS A 27 -3.54 0.34 6.80
N VAL A 28 -4.50 -0.46 6.35
CA VAL A 28 -4.71 -1.83 6.86
C VAL A 28 -3.51 -2.72 6.54
N LYS A 29 -2.97 -2.63 5.33
CA LYS A 29 -1.77 -3.39 4.94
C LYS A 29 -0.54 -2.98 5.73
N SER A 30 -0.35 -1.68 5.97
CA SER A 30 0.69 -1.15 6.85
C SER A 30 0.57 -1.75 8.26
N ALA A 31 -0.63 -1.72 8.86
CA ALA A 31 -0.84 -2.28 10.20
C ALA A 31 -0.62 -3.80 10.25
N GLN A 32 -0.94 -4.54 9.19
CA GLN A 32 -0.61 -5.96 9.06
C GLN A 32 0.89 -6.19 8.96
N LEU A 33 1.59 -5.41 8.12
CA LEU A 33 3.04 -5.49 7.96
C LEU A 33 3.78 -5.16 9.24
N TYR A 34 3.39 -4.10 9.94
CA TYR A 34 4.01 -3.68 11.20
C TYR A 34 4.01 -4.81 12.23
N LYS A 35 2.89 -5.55 12.33
CA LYS A 35 2.81 -6.75 13.18
C LYS A 35 3.74 -7.85 12.67
N GLU A 36 3.75 -8.15 11.37
CA GLU A 36 4.66 -9.18 10.84
C GLU A 36 6.15 -8.82 11.04
N GLU A 37 6.53 -7.56 10.85
CA GLU A 37 7.89 -7.03 11.09
C GLU A 37 8.30 -7.20 12.56
N THR A 38 7.43 -6.84 13.51
CA THR A 38 7.72 -6.96 14.95
C THR A 38 7.69 -8.39 15.48
N PHE A 39 6.78 -9.25 15.00
CA PHE A 39 6.63 -10.61 15.51
C PHE A 39 7.54 -11.64 14.83
N VAL A 40 7.90 -11.45 13.56
CA VAL A 40 8.69 -12.43 12.77
C VAL A 40 10.11 -11.91 12.51
N ASN A 41 10.44 -10.68 12.94
CA ASN A 41 11.75 -10.05 12.74
C ASN A 41 12.18 -10.07 11.26
N LEU A 42 11.22 -9.81 10.38
CA LEU A 42 11.42 -9.74 8.93
C LEU A 42 12.07 -8.39 8.59
N MET A 43 13.36 -8.41 8.23
CA MET A 43 14.01 -7.24 7.63
C MET A 43 13.52 -7.07 6.18
N LEU A 44 12.54 -6.19 5.99
CA LEU A 44 12.08 -5.77 4.67
C LEU A 44 13.03 -4.70 4.09
N PRO A 45 13.16 -4.62 2.75
CA PRO A 45 13.98 -3.62 2.12
C PRO A 45 13.44 -2.23 2.44
N LYS A 46 14.34 -1.37 2.90
CA LYS A 46 14.01 0.02 3.21
C LYS A 46 13.90 0.82 1.92
N PHE A 47 12.87 1.64 1.83
CA PHE A 47 12.74 2.63 0.78
C PHE A 47 12.90 4.01 1.41
N LEU A 48 13.89 4.80 0.97
CA LEU A 48 14.22 6.10 1.58
C LEU A 48 14.48 6.01 3.10
N ASP A 49 15.19 4.98 3.56
CA ASP A 49 15.44 4.66 4.99
C ASP A 49 14.19 4.41 5.84
N MET A 50 13.00 4.37 5.23
CA MET A 50 11.75 4.04 5.89
C MET A 50 11.43 2.55 5.76
N ASP A 51 10.85 2.00 6.82
CA ASP A 51 10.35 0.63 6.82
C ASP A 51 9.13 0.52 5.86
N ALA A 52 8.85 -0.69 5.39
CA ALA A 52 7.79 -0.92 4.41
C ALA A 52 6.40 -0.61 4.99
N SER A 53 6.19 -0.89 6.28
CA SER A 53 4.98 -0.51 7.03
C SER A 53 4.79 1.01 7.06
N ASP A 54 5.83 1.79 7.38
CA ASP A 54 5.79 3.25 7.42
C ASP A 54 5.56 3.85 6.03
N THR A 55 6.21 3.30 5.00
CA THR A 55 6.02 3.73 3.62
C THR A 55 4.56 3.58 3.20
N LEU A 56 3.94 2.43 3.47
CA LEU A 56 2.51 2.19 3.19
C LEU A 56 1.60 3.14 3.99
N ALA A 57 1.94 3.46 5.25
CA ALA A 57 1.18 4.40 6.06
C ALA A 57 1.21 5.82 5.49
N VAL A 58 2.37 6.26 5.00
CA VAL A 58 2.53 7.57 4.34
C VAL A 58 1.69 7.64 3.07
N PHE A 59 1.79 6.65 2.18
CA PHE A 59 0.97 6.60 0.97
C PHE A 59 -0.53 6.55 1.27
N GLY A 60 -0.94 5.78 2.29
CA GLY A 60 -2.32 5.75 2.77
C GLY A 60 -2.81 7.12 3.25
N THR A 61 -1.98 7.83 4.03
CA THR A 61 -2.32 9.15 4.58
C THR A 61 -2.38 10.22 3.48
N VAL A 62 -1.44 10.22 2.55
CA VAL A 62 -1.44 11.13 1.40
C VAL A 62 -2.66 10.90 0.51
N ALA A 63 -3.03 9.64 0.25
CA ALA A 63 -4.24 9.31 -0.48
C ALA A 63 -5.50 9.85 0.22
N PHE A 64 -5.58 9.74 1.55
CA PHE A 64 -6.71 10.27 2.32
C PHE A 64 -6.81 11.81 2.21
N LEU A 65 -5.68 12.51 2.37
CA LEU A 65 -5.63 13.97 2.21
C LEU A 65 -6.02 14.40 0.80
N LEU A 66 -5.61 13.63 -0.22
CA LEU A 66 -5.96 13.88 -1.61
C LEU A 66 -7.47 13.73 -1.85
N ALA A 67 -8.07 12.70 -1.26
CA ALA A 67 -9.51 12.50 -1.33
C ALA A 67 -10.28 13.62 -0.61
N LEU A 68 -9.81 14.06 0.56
CA LEU A 68 -10.42 15.15 1.31
C LEU A 68 -10.33 16.49 0.58
N PHE A 69 -9.16 16.80 0.02
CA PHE A 69 -8.98 17.93 -0.89
C PHE A 69 -9.95 17.83 -2.06
N GLY A 70 -10.13 16.62 -2.58
CA GLY A 70 -11.03 16.34 -3.69
C GLY A 70 -12.50 16.57 -3.42
N PHE A 71 -12.98 16.22 -2.24
CA PHE A 71 -14.33 16.56 -1.80
C PHE A 71 -14.51 18.08 -1.68
N LEU A 72 -13.52 18.79 -1.14
CA LEU A 72 -13.56 20.25 -1.02
C LEU A 72 -13.60 20.94 -2.38
N THR A 73 -12.80 20.50 -3.36
CA THR A 73 -12.81 21.05 -4.72
C THR A 73 -14.11 20.76 -5.45
N MET A 74 -14.80 19.65 -5.17
CA MET A 74 -16.13 19.38 -5.74
C MET A 74 -17.24 20.23 -5.11
N CYS A 75 -17.16 20.53 -3.81
CA CYS A 75 -18.17 21.32 -3.11
C CYS A 75 -18.07 22.82 -3.39
N PHE A 76 -16.86 23.35 -3.57
CA PHE A 76 -16.59 24.79 -3.60
C PHE A 76 -15.77 25.26 -4.79
N GLY A 77 -15.25 24.36 -5.62
CA GLY A 77 -14.33 24.68 -6.71
C GLY A 77 -15.01 24.85 -8.06
N ASP A 78 -14.38 25.66 -8.91
CA ASP A 78 -14.72 25.77 -10.33
C ASP A 78 -14.19 24.56 -11.13
N ASP A 79 -14.59 24.43 -12.40
CA ASP A 79 -14.17 23.33 -13.28
C ASP A 79 -12.62 23.18 -13.34
N TYR A 80 -11.87 24.29 -13.22
CA TYR A 80 -10.40 24.26 -13.15
C TYR A 80 -9.85 23.58 -11.90
N CYS A 81 -10.52 23.72 -10.75
CA CYS A 81 -10.13 23.07 -9.50
C CYS A 81 -10.29 21.54 -9.61
N ILE A 82 -11.36 21.09 -10.28
CA ILE A 82 -11.61 19.66 -10.53
C ILE A 82 -10.53 19.10 -11.48
N LEU A 83 -10.17 19.83 -12.54
CA LEU A 83 -9.09 19.42 -13.45
C LEU A 83 -7.72 19.35 -12.75
N PHE A 84 -7.42 20.33 -11.90
CA PHE A 84 -6.19 20.32 -11.10
C PHE A 84 -6.13 19.14 -10.13
N GLN A 85 -7.25 18.84 -9.46
CA GLN A 85 -7.37 17.68 -8.60
C GLN A 85 -7.14 16.37 -9.37
N LEU A 86 -7.71 16.22 -10.56
CA LEU A 86 -7.49 15.04 -11.42
C LEU A 86 -6.00 14.90 -11.80
N ALA A 87 -5.31 16.00 -12.08
CA ALA A 87 -3.88 15.99 -12.35
C ALA A 87 -3.06 15.54 -11.12
N LEU A 88 -3.43 15.99 -9.91
CA LEU A 88 -2.78 15.55 -8.68
C LEU A 88 -2.99 14.05 -8.42
N ILE A 89 -4.20 13.54 -8.65
CA ILE A 89 -4.51 12.10 -8.56
C ILE A 89 -3.66 11.30 -9.52
N TRP A 90 -3.50 11.79 -10.75
CA TRP A 90 -2.67 11.15 -11.76
C TRP A 90 -1.19 11.07 -11.31
N VAL A 91 -0.62 12.20 -10.88
CA VAL A 91 0.77 12.25 -10.37
C VAL A 91 0.96 11.33 -9.18
N PHE A 92 0.05 11.36 -8.21
CA PHE A 92 0.09 10.47 -7.06
C PHE A 92 0.07 8.99 -7.48
N THR A 93 -0.78 8.63 -8.44
CA THR A 93 -0.86 7.26 -8.94
C THR A 93 0.45 6.81 -9.60
N CYS A 94 1.07 7.67 -10.42
CA CYS A 94 2.37 7.36 -11.03
C CYS A 94 3.46 7.12 -9.98
N VAL A 95 3.57 7.99 -8.97
CA VAL A 95 4.54 7.86 -7.88
C VAL A 95 4.26 6.59 -7.06
N ALA A 96 3.01 6.36 -6.71
CA ALA A 96 2.59 5.17 -5.96
C ALA A 96 2.94 3.88 -6.71
N VAL A 97 2.70 3.80 -8.02
CA VAL A 97 3.07 2.61 -8.81
C VAL A 97 4.58 2.39 -8.82
N ILE A 98 5.39 3.43 -9.05
CA ILE A 98 6.85 3.31 -9.12
C ILE A 98 7.43 2.87 -7.77
N VAL A 99 6.90 3.38 -6.66
CA VAL A 99 7.43 3.12 -5.32
C VAL A 99 6.88 1.82 -4.72
N LEU A 100 5.57 1.59 -4.81
CA LEU A 100 4.92 0.44 -4.15
C LEU A 100 5.13 -0.87 -4.90
N THR A 101 5.28 -0.84 -6.23
CA THR A 101 5.47 -2.08 -7.03
C THR A 101 6.73 -2.86 -6.62
N PRO A 102 7.94 -2.26 -6.56
CA PRO A 102 9.12 -2.98 -6.08
C PRO A 102 8.96 -3.42 -4.62
N LEU A 103 8.40 -2.55 -3.75
CA LEU A 103 8.17 -2.86 -2.33
C LEU A 103 7.27 -4.10 -2.13
N ILE A 104 6.19 -4.20 -2.91
CA ILE A 104 5.27 -5.35 -2.87
C ILE A 104 5.95 -6.61 -3.41
N ASN A 105 6.69 -6.51 -4.51
CA ASN A 105 7.40 -7.65 -5.09
C ASN A 105 8.46 -8.21 -4.13
N ASP A 106 9.21 -7.34 -3.49
CA ASP A 106 10.20 -7.75 -2.50
C ASP A 106 9.55 -8.35 -1.27
N TYR A 107 8.45 -7.76 -0.77
CA TYR A 107 7.66 -8.35 0.32
C TYR A 107 7.16 -9.76 -0.02
N VAL A 108 6.60 -9.97 -1.22
CA VAL A 108 6.13 -11.29 -1.68
C VAL A 108 7.27 -12.29 -1.77
N ASN A 109 8.43 -11.87 -2.30
CA ASN A 109 9.61 -12.71 -2.43
C ASN A 109 10.17 -13.10 -1.05
N ILE A 110 10.32 -12.14 -0.14
CA ILE A 110 10.82 -12.38 1.21
C ILE A 110 9.86 -13.27 1.99
N LYS A 111 8.54 -13.04 1.90
CA LYS A 111 7.54 -13.91 2.53
C LYS A 111 7.64 -15.35 2.02
N ARG A 112 7.82 -15.53 0.70
CA ARG A 112 8.02 -16.86 0.09
C ARG A 112 9.31 -17.53 0.58
N ILE A 113 10.40 -16.77 0.70
CA ILE A 113 11.69 -17.29 1.19
C ILE A 113 11.61 -17.64 2.68
N SER A 114 11.03 -16.77 3.50
CA SER A 114 10.82 -17.00 4.93
C SER A 114 9.99 -18.26 5.18
N HIS A 115 8.91 -18.47 4.41
CA HIS A 115 8.08 -19.66 4.55
C HIS A 115 8.82 -20.94 4.13
N LYS A 116 9.61 -20.89 3.06
CA LYS A 116 10.46 -22.03 2.66
C LYS A 116 11.57 -22.32 3.67
N GLY A 117 12.25 -21.28 4.17
CA GLY A 117 13.30 -21.41 5.18
C GLY A 117 12.77 -21.99 6.49
N ALA A 118 11.58 -21.59 6.94
CA ALA A 118 10.94 -22.16 8.12
C ALA A 118 10.59 -23.64 7.94
N ILE A 119 10.17 -24.04 6.73
CA ILE A 119 9.91 -25.44 6.39
C ILE A 119 11.22 -26.25 6.36
N ASP A 120 12.27 -25.72 5.73
CA ASP A 120 13.57 -26.40 5.69
C ASP A 120 14.20 -26.54 7.09
N LEU A 121 14.03 -25.54 7.96
CA LEU A 121 14.46 -25.62 9.36
C LEU A 121 13.68 -26.71 10.12
N ALA A 122 12.36 -26.75 9.97
CA ALA A 122 11.52 -27.75 10.60
C ALA A 122 11.84 -29.17 10.11
N ILE A 123 12.16 -29.35 8.83
CA ILE A 123 12.60 -30.64 8.27
C ILE A 123 13.97 -31.05 8.84
N ASN A 124 14.92 -30.11 8.96
CA ASN A 124 16.23 -30.39 9.55
C ASN A 124 16.13 -30.72 11.04
N ASP A 125 15.29 -30.04 11.82
CA ASP A 125 15.04 -30.37 13.23
C ASP A 125 14.33 -31.70 13.40
N LEU A 126 13.35 -32.03 12.54
CA LEU A 126 12.73 -33.36 12.50
C LEU A 126 13.75 -34.45 12.20
N LYS A 127 14.65 -34.21 11.25
CA LYS A 127 15.71 -35.15 10.87
C LYS A 127 16.71 -35.35 12.02
N ASN A 128 17.17 -34.26 12.64
CA ASN A 128 18.11 -34.31 13.76
C ASN A 128 17.48 -34.91 15.03
N GLY A 129 16.20 -34.63 15.30
CA GLY A 129 15.44 -35.25 16.39
C GLY A 129 15.22 -36.75 16.20
N TRP A 130 14.99 -37.20 14.96
CA TRP A 130 14.94 -38.62 14.60
C TRP A 130 16.30 -39.31 14.77
N TYR A 131 17.40 -38.69 14.32
CA TYR A 131 18.74 -39.27 14.51
C TYR A 131 19.12 -39.43 15.98
N ASN A 132 18.67 -38.53 16.86
CA ASN A 132 18.94 -38.61 18.30
C ASN A 132 18.03 -39.57 19.08
N THR A 133 16.97 -40.11 18.47
CA THR A 133 16.04 -41.06 19.11
C THR A 133 16.24 -42.50 18.66
N VAL A 134 17.05 -42.73 17.61
CA VAL A 134 17.30 -44.06 17.02
C VAL A 134 18.67 -44.64 17.43
N ASN A 135 19.50 -43.87 18.14
CA ASN A 135 20.72 -44.34 18.83
C ASN A 135 20.49 -44.45 20.33
#